data_AF-A0A259DAA8-F1
#
_entry.id   AF-A0A259DAA8-F1
#
_cell.length_a   1.000
_cell.length_b   1.000
_cell.length_c   1.000
_cell.angle_alpha   90.00
_cell.angle_beta   90.00
_cell.angle_gamma   90.00
#
_symmetry.space_group_name_H-M   'P 1'
#
loop_
_entity.id
_entity.type
_entity.pdbx_description
1 polymer ?
#
loop_
_entity_poly.entity_id
_entity_poly.type
_entity_poly.pdbx_seq_one_letter_code
_entity_poly.pdbx_strand_id
1 'polypeptide(L)'
;MLPSPAPDALAHSQRVTAHLQSLIHQAGGWISFARFMEAALYAPGLGYYAAGAMKFGAAGDFVTAPELTPLFGRTLAHAIAPVLADSPEGDKTRGDILELGAGSGRLALDVLGELERLNALPARYAILEVSADLRARQQARIAQERPDLARRVVWLDALPAAFEGVILGNEVFDALPVELLHWTASGPQAHGVVEQGEGFAWQDRPIDDPALRARAAAL
;
A
#
# COMPACT_ATOMS: atom_id res chain seq x y z
N MET A 1 25.09 -4.16 10.68
CA MET A 1 24.19 -4.64 11.75
C MET A 1 22.93 -3.82 11.71
N LEU A 2 21.77 -4.45 11.82
CA LEU A 2 20.49 -3.72 11.95
C LEU A 2 20.41 -3.07 13.34
N PRO A 3 19.81 -1.88 13.47
CA PRO A 3 19.64 -1.22 14.76
C PRO A 3 18.71 -2.06 15.66
N SER A 4 19.01 -2.10 16.96
CA SER A 4 18.10 -2.73 17.92
C SER A 4 16.84 -1.88 18.09
N PRO A 5 15.63 -2.48 18.04
CA PRO A 5 14.39 -1.76 18.28
C PRO A 5 14.34 -1.19 19.70
N ALA A 6 13.61 -0.09 19.88
CA ALA A 6 13.23 0.40 21.20
C ALA A 6 12.35 -0.64 21.95
N PRO A 7 12.29 -0.61 23.29
CA PRO A 7 11.59 -1.64 24.07
C PRO A 7 10.12 -1.85 23.71
N ASP A 8 9.41 -0.77 23.38
CA ASP A 8 8.02 -0.78 22.92
C ASP A 8 7.87 -1.41 21.53
N ALA A 9 8.79 -1.09 20.60
CA ALA A 9 8.85 -1.69 19.28
C ALA A 9 9.20 -3.19 19.36
N LEU A 10 10.08 -3.59 20.29
CA LEU A 10 10.39 -4.99 20.54
C LEU A 10 9.18 -5.75 21.09
N ALA A 11 8.48 -5.17 22.08
CA ALA A 11 7.26 -5.76 22.63
C ALA A 11 6.15 -5.85 21.56
N HIS A 12 6.08 -4.91 20.61
CA HIS A 12 5.18 -4.99 19.47
C HIS A 12 5.58 -6.14 18.53
N SER A 13 6.86 -6.21 18.15
CA SER A 13 7.39 -7.30 17.30
C SER A 13 7.11 -8.68 17.90
N GLN A 14 7.24 -8.85 19.22
CA GLN A 14 6.88 -10.10 19.91
C GLN A 14 5.40 -10.47 19.75
N ARG A 15 4.48 -9.51 19.80
CA ARG A 15 3.05 -9.76 19.54
C ARG A 15 2.78 -10.16 18.09
N VAL A 16 3.48 -9.53 17.15
CA VAL A 16 3.41 -9.90 15.72
C VAL A 16 3.94 -11.33 15.52
N THR A 17 5.08 -11.67 16.11
CA THR A 17 5.65 -13.03 16.06
C THR A 17 4.67 -14.07 16.59
N ALA A 18 4.09 -13.83 17.78
CA ALA A 18 3.10 -14.74 18.35
C ALA A 18 1.85 -14.92 17.46
N HIS A 19 1.39 -13.84 16.81
CA HIS A 19 0.28 -13.91 15.85
C HIS A 19 0.63 -14.77 14.63
N LEU A 20 1.81 -14.56 14.04
CA LEU A 20 2.28 -15.33 12.88
C LEU A 20 2.48 -16.81 13.23
N GLN A 21 3.07 -17.13 14.38
CA GLN A 21 3.18 -18.50 14.87
C GLN A 21 1.80 -19.15 15.04
N SER A 22 0.82 -18.42 15.59
CA SER A 22 -0.56 -18.90 15.68
C SER A 22 -1.17 -19.20 14.31
N LEU A 23 -0.93 -18.36 13.30
CA LEU A 23 -1.41 -18.61 11.94
C LEU A 23 -0.76 -19.86 11.32
N ILE A 24 0.55 -20.04 11.52
CA ILE A 24 1.28 -21.22 11.06
C ILE A 24 0.70 -22.48 11.70
N HIS A 25 0.49 -22.48 13.02
CA HIS A 25 -0.09 -23.62 13.73
C HIS A 25 -1.51 -23.95 13.25
N GLN A 26 -2.37 -22.95 13.07
CA GLN A 26 -3.74 -23.15 12.59
C GLN A 26 -3.79 -23.70 11.15
N ALA A 27 -2.79 -23.38 10.33
CA ALA A 27 -2.67 -23.89 8.96
C ALA A 27 -1.99 -25.27 8.86
N GLY A 28 -1.71 -25.94 9.99
CA GLY A 28 -1.05 -27.25 9.99
C GLY A 28 0.47 -27.18 9.85
N GLY A 29 1.07 -26.10 10.34
CA GLY A 29 2.52 -25.94 10.48
C GLY A 29 3.21 -25.31 9.27
N TRP A 30 2.48 -24.74 8.32
CA TRP A 30 3.04 -24.02 7.16
C TRP A 30 2.03 -23.04 6.59
N ILE A 31 2.51 -21.88 6.15
CA ILE A 31 1.74 -20.91 5.36
C ILE A 31 2.56 -20.45 4.16
N SER A 32 1.89 -19.98 3.11
CA SER A 32 2.59 -19.37 1.99
C SER A 32 3.28 -18.07 2.40
N PHE A 33 4.31 -17.66 1.66
CA PHE A 33 4.94 -16.36 1.94
C PHE A 33 3.96 -15.21 1.77
N ALA A 34 3.01 -15.30 0.84
CA ALA A 34 1.97 -14.29 0.68
C ALA A 34 1.16 -14.14 1.97
N ARG A 35 0.72 -15.24 2.59
CA ARG A 35 -0.03 -15.18 3.85
C ARG A 35 0.82 -14.65 5.01
N PHE A 36 2.09 -15.01 5.06
CA PHE A 36 3.03 -14.48 6.06
C PHE A 36 3.20 -12.96 5.91
N MET A 37 3.49 -12.50 4.68
CA MET A 37 3.68 -11.09 4.33
C MET A 37 2.41 -10.28 4.59
N GLU A 38 1.24 -10.80 4.19
CA GLU A 38 -0.05 -10.16 4.47
C GLU A 38 -0.27 -9.91 5.96
N ALA A 39 -0.06 -10.92 6.80
CA ALA A 39 -0.25 -10.78 8.25
C ALA A 39 0.80 -9.84 8.87
N ALA A 40 2.06 -9.95 8.46
CA ALA A 40 3.14 -9.08 8.95
C ALA A 40 2.93 -7.60 8.57
N LEU A 41 2.30 -7.34 7.42
CA LEU A 41 2.11 -5.99 6.90
C LEU A 41 0.75 -5.38 7.29
N TYR A 42 -0.33 -6.17 7.28
CA TYR A 42 -1.70 -5.65 7.29
C TYR A 42 -2.61 -6.20 8.40
N ALA A 43 -2.14 -7.10 9.27
CA ALA A 43 -2.96 -7.60 10.37
C ALA A 43 -3.49 -6.42 11.23
N PRO A 44 -4.81 -6.30 11.48
CA PRO A 44 -5.36 -5.17 12.22
C PRO A 44 -4.70 -4.99 13.60
N GLY A 45 -4.13 -3.80 13.84
CA GLY A 45 -3.44 -3.46 15.09
C GLY A 45 -2.07 -4.11 15.31
N LEU A 46 -1.58 -4.91 14.36
CA LEU A 46 -0.31 -5.64 14.46
C LEU A 46 0.60 -5.43 13.24
N GLY A 47 0.02 -5.45 12.04
CA GLY A 47 0.75 -5.33 10.80
C GLY A 47 1.44 -3.97 10.70
N TYR A 48 2.60 -3.95 10.04
CA TYR A 48 3.42 -2.76 9.86
C TYR A 48 2.63 -1.52 9.38
N TYR A 49 1.71 -1.68 8.43
CA TYR A 49 0.85 -0.59 7.91
C TYR A 49 -0.43 -0.35 8.73
N ALA A 50 -0.79 -1.26 9.64
CA ALA A 50 -2.06 -1.26 10.37
C ALA A 50 -1.91 -1.01 11.89
N ALA A 51 -0.68 -0.91 12.41
CA ALA A 51 -0.41 -0.75 13.85
C ALA A 51 -0.38 0.70 14.36
N GLY A 52 -0.44 1.70 13.47
CA GLY A 52 -0.43 3.14 13.84
C GLY A 52 0.89 3.67 14.41
N ALA A 53 1.95 2.85 14.43
CA ALA A 53 3.28 3.21 14.92
C ALA A 53 4.16 3.90 13.85
N MET A 54 3.63 4.11 12.65
CA MET A 54 4.46 4.51 11.51
C MET A 54 4.94 5.97 11.63
N LYS A 55 6.23 6.16 11.36
CA LYS A 55 6.85 7.46 11.10
C LYS A 55 7.14 7.50 9.59
N PHE A 56 6.61 8.49 8.87
CA PHE A 56 6.97 8.76 7.47
C PHE A 56 8.03 9.87 7.41
N GLY A 57 8.79 9.93 6.31
CA GLY A 57 9.78 10.98 6.04
C GLY A 57 11.18 10.62 6.55
N ALA A 58 12.05 11.61 6.71
CA ALA A 58 13.48 11.38 7.02
C ALA A 58 13.76 10.65 8.35
N ALA A 59 12.76 10.55 9.24
CA ALA A 59 12.82 9.81 10.50
C ALA A 59 12.01 8.49 10.47
N GLY A 60 11.50 8.11 9.30
CA GLY A 60 10.75 6.89 9.03
C GLY A 60 11.60 5.77 8.43
N ASP A 61 11.02 4.58 8.33
CA ASP A 61 11.74 3.40 7.81
C ASP A 61 11.92 3.45 6.28
N PHE A 62 11.10 4.26 5.58
CA PHE A 62 11.19 4.48 4.13
C PHE A 62 10.89 5.94 3.78
N VAL A 63 11.57 6.46 2.76
CA VAL A 63 11.31 7.77 2.16
C VAL A 63 10.86 7.54 0.72
N THR A 64 9.62 7.91 0.41
CA THR A 64 9.06 7.80 -0.95
C THR A 64 9.28 9.09 -1.74
N ALA A 65 9.22 9.01 -3.07
CA ALA A 65 9.46 10.18 -3.93
C ALA A 65 8.61 11.44 -3.59
N PRO A 66 7.31 11.32 -3.20
CA PRO A 66 6.53 12.47 -2.76
C PRO A 66 7.07 13.18 -1.51
N GLU A 67 7.77 12.48 -0.62
CA GLU A 67 8.35 13.07 0.60
C GLU A 67 9.66 13.82 0.32
N LEU A 68 10.31 13.56 -0.82
CA LEU A 68 11.59 14.19 -1.17
C LEU A 68 11.41 15.57 -1.79
N THR A 69 10.40 15.74 -2.66
CA THR A 69 10.21 16.98 -3.40
C THR A 69 8.79 17.14 -3.95
N PRO A 70 8.21 18.36 -3.92
CA PRO A 70 6.95 18.65 -4.61
C PRO A 70 7.00 18.41 -6.12
N LEU A 71 8.19 18.41 -6.72
CA LEU A 71 8.37 18.30 -8.17
C LEU A 71 7.82 16.99 -8.71
N PHE A 72 7.82 15.91 -7.93
CA PHE A 72 7.26 14.63 -8.35
C PHE A 72 5.75 14.75 -8.60
N GLY A 73 4.99 15.19 -7.59
CA GLY A 73 3.54 15.39 -7.71
C GLY A 73 3.16 16.43 -8.77
N ARG A 74 3.92 17.53 -8.86
CA ARG A 74 3.73 18.54 -9.91
C ARG A 74 3.95 17.96 -11.31
N THR A 75 4.98 17.14 -11.50
CA THR A 75 5.26 16.52 -12.81
C THR A 75 4.13 15.57 -13.21
N LEU A 76 3.61 14.78 -12.26
CA LEU A 76 2.44 13.92 -12.49
C LEU A 76 1.20 14.75 -12.86
N ALA A 77 0.95 15.87 -12.18
CA ALA A 77 -0.18 16.74 -12.49
C ALA A 77 -0.20 17.24 -13.95
N HIS A 78 0.96 17.51 -14.56
CA HIS A 78 1.04 17.88 -15.98
C HIS A 78 0.65 16.74 -16.92
N ALA A 79 0.94 15.48 -16.57
CA ALA A 79 0.49 14.33 -17.33
C ALA A 79 -1.00 14.02 -17.11
N ILE A 80 -1.53 14.31 -15.92
CA ILE A 80 -2.93 14.09 -15.54
C ILE A 80 -3.86 15.12 -16.17
N ALA A 81 -3.46 16.39 -16.23
CA ALA A 81 -4.33 17.49 -16.65
C ALA A 81 -5.00 17.28 -18.04
N PRO A 82 -4.30 16.80 -19.10
CA PRO A 82 -4.94 16.52 -20.38
C PRO A 82 -5.98 15.40 -20.30
N VAL A 83 -5.73 14.36 -19.48
CA VAL A 83 -6.66 13.23 -19.32
C VAL A 83 -7.97 13.69 -18.68
N LEU A 84 -7.89 14.60 -17.70
CA LEU A 84 -9.07 15.20 -17.06
C LEU A 84 -9.82 16.20 -17.96
N ALA A 85 -9.18 16.67 -19.04
CA ALA A 85 -9.75 17.62 -19.98
C ALA A 85 -10.44 16.94 -21.19
N ASP A 86 -10.10 15.69 -21.48
CA ASP A 86 -10.61 14.93 -22.63
C ASP A 86 -11.95 14.21 -22.35
N SER A 87 -12.61 14.53 -21.23
CA SER A 87 -13.97 14.04 -20.95
C SER A 87 -14.95 14.66 -21.97
N PRO A 88 -15.81 13.84 -22.63
CA PRO A 88 -16.60 14.27 -23.77
C PRO A 88 -17.47 15.50 -23.51
N GLU A 89 -17.53 16.41 -24.49
CA GLU A 89 -18.34 17.63 -24.45
C GLU A 89 -19.80 17.31 -24.06
N GLY A 90 -20.20 17.71 -22.85
CA GLY A 90 -21.55 17.52 -22.32
C GLY A 90 -21.61 16.97 -20.91
N ASP A 91 -20.57 16.28 -20.45
CA ASP A 91 -20.40 15.90 -19.05
C ASP A 91 -19.60 16.98 -18.31
N LYS A 92 -20.19 17.58 -17.29
CA LYS A 92 -19.56 18.68 -16.52
C LYS A 92 -18.53 18.17 -15.51
N THR A 93 -18.19 16.88 -15.52
CA THR A 93 -17.25 16.29 -14.58
C THR A 93 -15.86 16.17 -15.22
N ARG A 94 -14.85 16.77 -14.59
CA ARG A 94 -13.44 16.76 -15.05
C ARG A 94 -12.73 15.43 -14.72
N GLY A 95 -13.45 14.30 -14.76
CA GLY A 95 -13.00 13.02 -14.21
C GLY A 95 -12.67 13.06 -12.70
N ASP A 96 -12.46 11.88 -12.12
CA ASP A 96 -11.96 11.72 -10.74
C ASP A 96 -10.48 11.35 -10.73
N ILE A 97 -9.80 11.59 -9.61
CA ILE A 97 -8.52 10.96 -9.30
C ILE A 97 -8.74 9.97 -8.16
N LEU A 98 -8.18 8.77 -8.26
CA LEU A 98 -8.15 7.78 -7.19
C LEU A 98 -6.70 7.46 -6.84
N GLU A 99 -6.26 7.82 -5.65
CA GLU A 99 -4.94 7.43 -5.12
C GLU A 99 -5.08 6.20 -4.22
N LEU A 100 -4.37 5.12 -4.55
CA LEU A 100 -4.24 3.93 -3.74
C LEU A 100 -3.11 4.16 -2.74
N GLY A 101 -3.38 4.04 -1.44
CA GLY A 101 -2.35 4.17 -0.40
C GLY A 101 -1.61 5.51 -0.42
N ALA A 102 -2.30 6.61 -0.08
CA ALA A 102 -1.74 7.98 -0.19
C ALA A 102 -0.64 8.32 0.83
N GLY A 103 -0.22 7.36 1.67
CA GLY A 103 0.84 7.54 2.66
C GLY A 103 0.55 8.71 3.61
N SER A 104 1.38 9.74 3.55
CA SER A 104 1.23 10.95 4.37
C SER A 104 0.18 11.95 3.83
N GLY A 105 -0.34 11.73 2.62
CA GLY A 105 -1.17 12.67 1.87
C GLY A 105 -0.38 13.74 1.11
N ARG A 106 0.96 13.65 1.08
CA ARG A 106 1.80 14.66 0.40
C ARG A 106 1.58 14.70 -1.11
N LEU A 107 1.53 13.54 -1.76
CA LEU A 107 1.31 13.45 -3.20
C LEU A 107 -0.02 14.08 -3.60
N ALA A 108 -1.10 13.79 -2.87
CA ALA A 108 -2.40 14.41 -3.07
C ALA A 108 -2.36 15.94 -3.05
N LEU A 109 -1.65 16.53 -2.07
CA LEU A 109 -1.51 17.98 -1.97
C LEU A 109 -0.72 18.58 -3.14
N ASP A 110 0.39 17.96 -3.51
CA ASP A 110 1.24 18.44 -4.60
C ASP A 110 0.55 18.31 -5.96
N VAL A 111 -0.17 17.22 -6.21
CA VAL A 111 -0.97 17.00 -7.42
C VAL A 111 -2.14 17.98 -7.49
N LEU A 112 -2.97 18.07 -6.45
CA LEU A 112 -4.12 18.97 -6.45
C LEU A 112 -3.71 20.44 -6.56
N GLY A 113 -2.63 20.84 -5.89
CA GLY A 113 -2.12 22.20 -5.95
C GLY A 113 -1.65 22.59 -7.35
N GLU A 114 -0.97 21.68 -8.05
CA GLU A 114 -0.53 21.95 -9.42
C GLU A 114 -1.70 21.90 -10.42
N LEU A 115 -2.64 20.96 -10.26
CA LEU A 115 -3.85 20.91 -11.08
C LEU A 115 -4.71 22.17 -10.93
N GLU A 116 -4.78 22.76 -9.75
CA GLU A 116 -5.41 24.07 -9.57
C GLU A 116 -4.70 25.15 -10.38
N ARG A 117 -3.36 25.21 -10.33
CA ARG A 117 -2.56 26.17 -11.11
C ARG A 117 -2.76 26.01 -12.62
N LEU A 118 -2.98 24.78 -13.07
CA LEU A 118 -3.26 24.44 -14.45
C LEU A 118 -4.74 24.64 -14.85
N ASN A 119 -5.61 25.11 -13.94
CA ASN A 119 -7.06 25.15 -14.13
C ASN A 119 -7.63 23.80 -14.58
N ALA A 120 -7.15 22.72 -13.95
CA ALA A 120 -7.36 21.32 -14.29
C ALA A 120 -7.82 20.47 -13.08
N LEU A 121 -8.43 21.08 -12.05
CA LEU A 121 -8.87 20.33 -10.86
C LEU A 121 -9.89 19.23 -11.22
N PRO A 122 -9.76 18.03 -10.62
CA PRO A 122 -10.72 16.96 -10.82
C PRO A 122 -12.06 17.29 -10.15
N ALA A 123 -13.10 16.53 -10.52
CA ALA A 123 -14.37 16.57 -9.79
C ALA A 123 -14.15 16.15 -8.32
N ARG A 124 -13.42 15.04 -8.12
CA ARG A 124 -13.07 14.50 -6.81
C ARG A 124 -11.67 13.90 -6.79
N TYR A 125 -11.03 13.93 -5.62
CA TYR A 125 -9.80 13.20 -5.33
C TYR A 125 -10.10 12.15 -4.25
N ALA A 126 -10.27 10.91 -4.68
CA ALA A 126 -10.51 9.78 -3.79
C ALA A 126 -9.17 9.19 -3.31
N ILE A 127 -9.11 8.84 -2.03
CA ILE A 127 -8.00 8.09 -1.43
C ILE A 127 -8.53 6.75 -0.93
N LEU A 128 -8.00 5.64 -1.42
CA LEU A 128 -8.23 4.32 -0.84
C LEU A 128 -7.12 4.03 0.18
N GLU A 129 -7.46 4.16 1.46
CA GLU A 129 -6.53 3.99 2.59
C GLU A 129 -7.09 2.98 3.59
N VAL A 130 -6.35 1.91 3.82
CA VAL A 130 -6.71 0.82 4.75
C VAL A 130 -6.34 1.15 6.19
N SER A 131 -5.37 2.06 6.39
CA SER A 131 -4.89 2.44 7.72
C SER A 131 -5.68 3.62 8.28
N ALA A 132 -6.41 3.38 9.37
CA ALA A 132 -7.19 4.42 10.05
C ALA A 132 -6.32 5.57 10.59
N ASP A 133 -5.09 5.27 11.04
CA ASP A 133 -4.12 6.28 11.49
C ASP A 133 -3.66 7.16 10.32
N LEU A 134 -3.31 6.56 9.17
CA LEU A 134 -2.90 7.33 7.99
C LEU A 134 -4.03 8.17 7.44
N ARG A 135 -5.25 7.64 7.41
CA ARG A 135 -6.46 8.38 7.05
C ARG A 135 -6.61 9.64 7.91
N ALA A 136 -6.48 9.53 9.23
CA ALA A 136 -6.57 10.67 10.14
C ALA A 136 -5.45 11.71 9.89
N ARG A 137 -4.21 11.25 9.66
CA ARG A 137 -3.07 12.13 9.36
C ARG A 137 -3.22 12.87 8.02
N GLN A 138 -3.67 12.16 6.98
CA GLN A 138 -3.96 12.73 5.66
C GLN A 138 -5.05 13.81 5.78
N GLN A 139 -6.15 13.51 6.48
CA GLN A 139 -7.25 14.46 6.73
C GLN A 139 -6.76 15.72 7.44
N ALA A 140 -6.01 15.56 8.54
CA ALA A 140 -5.47 16.68 9.30
C ALA A 140 -4.52 17.54 8.45
N ARG A 141 -3.60 16.91 7.72
CA ARG A 141 -2.65 17.61 6.85
C ARG A 141 -3.35 18.40 5.76
N ILE A 142 -4.29 17.79 5.06
CA ILE A 142 -5.02 18.45 3.96
C ILE A 142 -5.86 19.61 4.49
N ALA A 143 -6.54 19.43 5.62
CA ALA A 143 -7.31 20.51 6.26
C ALA A 143 -6.41 21.68 6.71
N GLN A 144 -5.20 21.39 7.17
CA GLN A 144 -4.25 22.41 7.63
C GLN A 144 -3.56 23.15 6.47
N GLU A 145 -3.08 22.43 5.46
CA GLU A 145 -2.26 23.00 4.39
C GLU A 145 -3.08 23.60 3.24
N ARG A 146 -4.23 22.97 2.89
CA ARG A 146 -5.09 23.36 1.75
C ARG A 146 -6.59 23.19 2.08
N PRO A 147 -7.13 23.95 3.06
CA PRO A 147 -8.54 23.85 3.47
C PRO A 147 -9.52 24.13 2.31
N ASP A 148 -9.10 24.93 1.34
CA ASP A 148 -9.84 25.27 0.13
C ASP A 148 -10.04 24.06 -0.81
N LEU A 149 -9.10 23.11 -0.80
CA LEU A 149 -9.15 21.87 -1.58
C LEU A 149 -9.73 20.68 -0.81
N ALA A 150 -9.76 20.74 0.53
CA ALA A 150 -10.18 19.63 1.38
C ALA A 150 -11.57 19.06 1.00
N ARG A 151 -12.50 19.92 0.58
CA ARG A 151 -13.85 19.50 0.14
C ARG A 151 -13.89 18.59 -1.08
N ARG A 152 -12.80 18.51 -1.86
CA ARG A 152 -12.68 17.63 -3.03
C ARG A 152 -12.10 16.28 -2.67
N VAL A 153 -11.49 16.15 -1.49
CA VAL A 153 -10.83 14.92 -1.07
C VAL A 153 -11.83 14.05 -0.31
N VAL A 154 -11.94 12.80 -0.72
CA VAL A 154 -12.75 11.79 -0.02
C VAL A 154 -11.91 10.55 0.27
N TRP A 155 -12.24 9.85 1.34
CA TRP A 155 -11.62 8.57 1.67
C TRP A 155 -12.60 7.44 1.41
N LEU A 156 -12.12 6.42 0.72
CA LEU A 156 -12.89 5.23 0.38
C LEU A 156 -12.47 4.06 1.26
N ASP A 157 -13.41 3.17 1.55
CA ASP A 157 -13.16 1.90 2.24
C ASP A 157 -12.98 0.72 1.26
N ALA A 158 -13.41 0.89 0.01
CA ALA A 158 -13.30 -0.10 -1.05
C ALA A 158 -13.16 0.57 -2.42
N LEU A 159 -12.66 -0.18 -3.40
CA LEU A 159 -12.65 0.26 -4.79
C LEU A 159 -14.09 0.49 -5.27
N PRO A 160 -14.36 1.58 -6.01
CA PRO A 160 -15.67 1.81 -6.58
C PRO A 160 -15.96 0.79 -7.69
N ALA A 161 -17.23 0.40 -7.84
CA ALA A 161 -17.64 -0.55 -8.88
C ALA A 161 -17.40 -0.04 -10.32
N ALA A 162 -17.41 1.29 -10.48
CA ALA A 162 -17.07 1.98 -11.71
C ALA A 162 -16.24 3.22 -11.37
N PHE A 163 -15.28 3.56 -12.23
CA PHE A 163 -14.41 4.71 -12.06
C PHE A 163 -14.07 5.31 -13.43
N GLU A 164 -14.11 6.63 -13.52
CA GLU A 164 -13.71 7.39 -14.70
C GLU A 164 -12.73 8.48 -14.29
N GLY A 165 -11.52 8.42 -14.85
CA GLY A 165 -10.44 9.35 -14.57
C GLY A 165 -9.11 8.64 -14.35
N VAL A 166 -8.29 9.13 -13.43
CA VAL A 166 -6.91 8.67 -13.24
C VAL A 166 -6.73 7.92 -11.92
N ILE A 167 -6.14 6.73 -11.97
CA ILE A 167 -5.72 5.97 -10.78
C ILE A 167 -4.22 6.19 -10.57
N LEU A 168 -3.84 6.58 -9.35
CA LEU A 168 -2.47 6.73 -8.90
C LEU A 168 -2.14 5.63 -7.89
N GLY A 169 -0.97 5.01 -8.02
CA GLY A 169 -0.45 4.03 -7.08
C GLY A 169 1.06 4.14 -7.00
N ASN A 170 1.57 5.02 -6.15
CA ASN A 170 3.00 5.20 -5.95
C ASN A 170 3.48 4.25 -4.85
N GLU A 171 4.35 3.29 -5.20
CA GLU A 171 4.93 2.33 -4.25
C GLU A 171 3.87 1.51 -3.48
N VAL A 172 2.78 1.16 -4.17
CA VAL A 172 1.71 0.32 -3.61
C VAL A 172 1.92 -1.14 -3.98
N PHE A 173 2.30 -1.41 -5.23
CA PHE A 173 2.37 -2.76 -5.77
C PHE A 173 3.53 -3.58 -5.20
N ASP A 174 4.62 -2.94 -4.78
CA ASP A 174 5.74 -3.60 -4.12
C ASP A 174 5.40 -4.11 -2.70
N ALA A 175 4.38 -3.52 -2.07
CA ALA A 175 3.90 -3.89 -0.74
C ALA A 175 2.76 -4.92 -0.79
N LEU A 176 2.31 -5.33 -1.98
CA LEU A 176 1.29 -6.38 -2.10
C LEU A 176 1.88 -7.75 -1.75
N PRO A 177 1.14 -8.59 -1.00
CA PRO A 177 1.60 -9.94 -0.69
C PRO A 177 1.93 -10.76 -1.94
N VAL A 178 3.09 -11.40 -1.94
CA VAL A 178 3.58 -12.19 -3.09
C VAL A 178 3.75 -13.67 -2.73
N GLU A 179 3.45 -14.52 -3.71
CA GLU A 179 3.82 -15.93 -3.65
C GLU A 179 5.28 -16.10 -4.08
N LEU A 180 6.03 -16.91 -3.34
CA LEU A 180 7.41 -17.26 -3.70
C LEU A 180 7.46 -18.68 -4.25
N LEU A 181 8.25 -18.87 -5.30
CA LEU A 181 8.49 -20.16 -5.93
C LEU A 181 9.98 -20.47 -5.92
N HIS A 182 10.33 -21.71 -5.61
CA HIS A 182 11.70 -22.21 -5.66
C HIS A 182 11.79 -23.31 -6.74
N TRP A 183 12.62 -23.09 -7.76
CA TRP A 183 12.88 -24.08 -8.80
C TRP A 183 13.88 -25.13 -8.33
N THR A 184 13.46 -26.39 -8.36
CA THR A 184 14.28 -27.55 -8.04
C THR A 184 14.48 -28.43 -9.27
N ALA A 185 15.32 -29.47 -9.17
CA ALA A 185 15.46 -30.47 -10.23
C ALA A 185 14.14 -31.20 -10.57
N SER A 186 13.19 -31.26 -9.62
CA SER A 186 11.85 -31.84 -9.80
C SER A 186 10.80 -30.84 -10.29
N GLY A 187 11.18 -29.59 -10.56
CA GLY A 187 10.27 -28.51 -10.96
C GLY A 187 10.02 -27.49 -9.84
N PRO A 188 9.10 -26.53 -10.07
CA PRO A 188 8.81 -25.46 -9.13
C PRO A 188 8.05 -25.96 -7.90
N GLN A 189 8.44 -25.45 -6.73
CA GLN A 189 7.77 -25.65 -5.45
C GLN A 189 7.32 -24.31 -4.87
N ALA A 190 6.25 -24.30 -4.08
CA ALA A 190 5.85 -23.14 -3.30
C ALA A 190 6.81 -22.96 -2.14
N HIS A 191 7.39 -21.77 -2.01
CA HIS A 191 8.33 -21.40 -0.96
C HIS A 191 7.60 -20.65 0.14
N GLY A 192 7.34 -21.32 1.26
CA GLY A 192 6.55 -20.78 2.36
C GLY A 192 7.32 -20.73 3.68
N VAL A 193 6.58 -20.45 4.74
CA VAL A 193 7.13 -20.15 6.07
C VAL A 193 6.61 -21.14 7.10
N VAL A 194 7.54 -21.62 7.93
CA VAL A 194 7.29 -22.46 9.11
C VAL A 194 7.89 -21.84 10.36
N GLU A 195 7.45 -22.30 11.52
CA GLU A 195 8.06 -21.94 12.80
C GLU A 195 9.37 -22.70 13.00
N GLN A 196 10.41 -22.00 13.49
CA GLN A 196 11.68 -22.60 13.88
C GLN A 196 12.21 -21.94 15.16
N GLY A 197 12.11 -22.64 16.29
CA GLY A 197 12.50 -22.09 17.58
C GLY A 197 11.68 -20.84 17.91
N GLU A 198 12.35 -19.73 18.25
CA GLU A 198 11.69 -18.44 18.51
C GLU A 198 11.40 -17.62 17.24
N GLY A 199 11.72 -18.15 16.06
CA GLY A 199 11.63 -17.44 14.79
C GLY A 199 10.97 -18.23 13.67
N PHE A 200 11.34 -17.89 12.44
CA PHE A 200 10.74 -18.43 11.23
C PHE A 200 11.82 -19.01 10.32
N ALA A 201 11.43 -20.03 9.56
CA ALA A 201 12.27 -20.64 8.55
C ALA A 201 11.51 -20.85 7.24
N TRP A 202 12.26 -20.93 6.15
CA TRP A 202 11.73 -21.29 4.85
C TRP A 202 11.49 -22.79 4.75
N GLN A 203 10.39 -23.17 4.09
CA GLN A 203 10.13 -24.56 3.71
C GLN A 203 9.40 -24.61 2.36
N ASP A 204 9.93 -25.44 1.46
CA ASP A 204 9.29 -25.73 0.18
C ASP A 204 8.19 -26.79 0.33
N ARG A 205 7.11 -26.62 -0.44
CA ARG A 205 6.05 -27.61 -0.60
C ARG A 205 5.59 -27.71 -2.07
N PRO A 206 4.99 -28.84 -2.48
CA PRO A 206 4.29 -28.91 -3.76
C PRO A 206 3.28 -27.76 -3.90
N ILE A 207 3.15 -27.22 -5.12
CA ILE A 207 2.19 -26.14 -5.39
C ILE A 207 0.78 -26.74 -5.45
N ASP A 208 0.00 -26.56 -4.39
CA ASP A 208 -1.38 -27.06 -4.32
C ASP A 208 -2.38 -26.17 -5.07
N ASP A 209 -2.13 -24.85 -5.13
CA ASP A 209 -2.98 -23.90 -5.85
C ASP A 209 -2.88 -24.10 -7.39
N PRO A 210 -3.98 -24.45 -8.08
CA PRO A 210 -3.97 -24.67 -9.53
C PRO A 210 -3.59 -23.43 -10.35
N ALA A 211 -3.99 -22.24 -9.92
CA ALA A 211 -3.68 -20.99 -10.61
C ALA A 211 -2.20 -20.64 -10.46
N LEU A 212 -1.64 -20.81 -9.26
CA LEU A 212 -0.20 -20.63 -9.03
C LEU A 212 0.61 -21.64 -9.85
N ARG A 213 0.17 -22.90 -9.89
CA ARG A 213 0.82 -23.95 -10.68
C ARG A 213 0.80 -23.64 -12.18
N ALA A 214 -0.33 -23.16 -12.70
CA ALA A 214 -0.44 -22.76 -14.10
C ALA A 214 0.48 -21.59 -14.44
N ARG A 215 0.60 -20.60 -13.55
CA ARG A 215 1.55 -19.48 -13.69
C ARG A 215 3.01 -19.96 -13.64
N ALA A 216 3.34 -20.84 -12.71
CA ALA A 216 4.69 -21.40 -12.57
C ALA A 216 5.12 -22.17 -13.83
N ALA A 217 4.20 -22.90 -14.47
CA ALA A 217 4.49 -23.64 -15.70
C ALA A 217 4.70 -22.74 -16.94
N ALA A 218 4.31 -21.46 -16.87
CA ALA A 218 4.47 -20.50 -17.95
C ALA A 218 5.79 -19.69 -17.87
N LEU A 219 6.59 -19.91 -16.81
CA LEU A 219 7.90 -19.28 -16.56
C LEU A 219 9.04 -20.25 -16.91
#